data_AF-A0A8H5R342-F1
#
_entry.id   AF-A0A8H5R342-F1
#
_cell.length_a   1.000
_cell.length_b   1.000
_cell.length_c   1.000
_cell.angle_alpha   90.00
_cell.angle_beta   90.00
_cell.angle_gamma   90.00
#
_symmetry.space_group_name_H-M   'P 1'
#
loop_
_entity.id
_entity.type
_entity.pdbx_description
1 polymer ?
#
loop_
_entity_poly.entity_id
_entity_poly.type
_entity_poly.pdbx_seq_one_letter_code
_entity_poly.pdbx_strand_id
1 'polypeptide(L)'
;MEKTCPNLSISTTYTKQNICDNTLDDAQLATRCPLDKGRFIDASNPPRYSAGQLDQLPAELLIQVLLYIDIPSLTRFRRVNRRAMELIDSIPQYDAIIKHCPDVIRAILSIQADAFDCDVLYTTLSTTRCSTCERFGDHLYLIDCRRVCYFCFTRRLDYFPLTIGRASSFFTHGTQQRSAITSRQRLRAANPPSILSLPGRYCTSWNSEGGSSVRKRLQLFDRQAVTQDLTGSALPKLDKTTREPQRFMAIITAPFLFDSGRQADWGCFCLGCKDETEEKTKHFRIKYTSEEMPKHITRYGPGVRSHLRLMGRINLVRILHFASMKSAFDVVPYSLDTFAGTRPTRRQTVTYVSPSHILSGASRLFPP
;
A
#
# COMPACT_ATOMS: atom_id res chain seq x y z
N MET A 1 41.25 12.64 -1.10
CA MET A 1 40.59 13.39 -2.19
C MET A 1 39.10 13.39 -1.90
N GLU A 2 38.64 14.36 -1.11
CA GLU A 2 37.22 14.61 -0.85
C GLU A 2 36.56 15.07 -2.15
N LYS A 3 35.59 14.29 -2.64
CA LYS A 3 34.66 14.77 -3.66
C LYS A 3 33.53 15.48 -2.95
N THR A 4 33.66 16.80 -2.85
CA THR A 4 32.63 17.71 -2.39
C THR A 4 31.40 17.58 -3.30
N CYS A 5 30.31 17.01 -2.78
CA CYS A 5 29.01 17.08 -3.44
C CYS A 5 28.63 18.56 -3.61
N PRO A 6 28.20 19.00 -4.81
CA PRO A 6 27.68 20.35 -4.95
C PRO A 6 26.41 20.46 -4.08
N ASN A 7 26.44 21.40 -3.13
CA ASN A 7 25.31 21.77 -2.30
C ASN A 7 24.11 22.15 -3.19
N LEU A 8 23.22 21.19 -3.47
CA LEU A 8 21.88 21.51 -3.95
C LEU A 8 21.22 22.30 -2.83
N SER A 9 20.91 23.58 -3.08
CA SER A 9 20.23 24.39 -2.09
C SER A 9 18.91 23.72 -1.72
N ILE A 10 18.71 23.53 -0.41
CA ILE A 10 17.47 23.05 0.23
C ILE A 10 16.23 23.81 -0.30
N SER A 11 16.43 24.98 -0.89
CA SER A 11 15.43 25.84 -1.54
C SER A 11 14.68 25.25 -2.74
N THR A 12 15.10 24.14 -3.35
CA THR A 12 14.49 23.64 -4.62
C THR A 12 13.77 22.30 -4.50
N THR A 13 13.77 21.68 -3.32
CA THR A 13 13.19 20.34 -3.10
C THR A 13 12.38 20.29 -1.80
N TYR A 14 11.52 19.29 -1.66
CA TYR A 14 10.83 19.02 -0.39
C TYR A 14 10.56 17.51 -0.23
N THR A 15 10.45 17.01 1.00
CA THR A 15 10.34 15.55 1.27
C THR A 15 8.91 15.06 1.54
N LYS A 16 8.01 15.96 1.95
CA LYS A 16 6.61 15.64 2.26
C LYS A 16 5.63 16.49 1.45
N GLN A 17 4.71 15.84 0.76
CA GLN A 17 3.57 16.52 0.14
C GLN A 17 2.52 16.86 1.19
N ASN A 18 1.82 17.98 0.98
CA ASN A 18 0.62 18.31 1.74
C ASN A 18 -0.61 17.59 1.14
N ILE A 19 -0.49 16.28 0.95
CA ILE A 19 -1.53 15.40 0.39
C ILE A 19 -1.54 14.14 1.24
N CYS A 20 -2.70 13.82 1.82
CA CYS A 20 -2.89 12.60 2.60
C CYS A 20 -3.57 11.56 1.71
N ASP A 21 -2.78 10.61 1.20
CA ASP A 21 -3.29 9.52 0.36
C ASP A 21 -4.05 8.46 1.15
N ASN A 22 -4.01 8.49 2.49
CA ASN A 22 -4.65 7.52 3.36
C ASN A 22 -4.15 6.09 3.01
N THR A 23 -2.83 5.91 2.96
CA THR A 23 -2.16 4.60 2.85
C THR A 23 -2.03 3.98 4.26
N LEU A 24 -1.27 2.89 4.40
CA LEU A 24 -0.95 2.35 5.73
C LEU A 24 -0.12 3.32 6.59
N ASP A 25 0.58 4.29 5.99
CA ASP A 25 1.30 5.34 6.72
C ASP A 25 0.36 6.11 7.68
N ASP A 26 -0.90 6.31 7.27
CA ASP A 26 -1.91 7.05 8.02
C ASP A 26 -2.72 6.18 9.01
N ALA A 27 -2.37 4.89 9.14
CA ALA A 27 -3.16 3.92 9.91
C ALA A 27 -2.85 3.90 11.43
N GLN A 28 -2.09 4.89 11.95
CA GLN A 28 -1.66 4.97 13.35
C GLN A 28 -0.91 3.72 13.83
N LEU A 29 0.00 3.23 12.99
CA LEU A 29 0.70 1.96 13.17
C LEU A 29 1.46 1.87 14.49
N ALA A 30 2.12 2.94 14.93
CA ALA A 30 2.84 2.99 16.21
C ALA A 30 1.94 2.68 17.42
N THR A 31 0.69 3.14 17.40
CA THR A 31 -0.30 2.88 18.46
C THR A 31 -0.87 1.47 18.34
N ARG A 32 -1.11 0.98 17.13
CA ARG A 32 -1.70 -0.36 16.88
C ARG A 32 -0.71 -1.49 17.14
N CYS A 33 0.57 -1.27 16.85
CA CYS A 33 1.63 -2.25 16.94
C CYS A 33 2.88 -1.59 17.53
N PRO A 34 2.92 -1.41 18.86
CA PRO A 34 4.11 -0.90 19.53
C PRO A 34 5.24 -1.92 19.41
N LEU A 35 6.38 -1.50 18.86
CA LEU A 35 7.60 -2.30 18.83
C LEU A 35 8.36 -2.08 20.13
N ASP A 36 8.98 -3.15 20.63
CA ASP A 36 9.68 -3.21 21.91
C ASP A 36 11.21 -3.09 21.79
N LYS A 37 11.71 -2.93 20.56
CA LYS A 37 13.15 -2.84 20.31
C LYS A 37 13.78 -1.67 21.07
N GLY A 38 14.87 -1.96 21.78
CA GLY A 38 15.62 -1.00 22.61
C GLY A 38 15.17 -0.89 24.07
N ARG A 39 14.07 -1.56 24.49
CA ARG A 39 13.58 -1.50 25.88
C ARG A 39 14.20 -2.54 26.82
N PHE A 40 14.94 -3.52 26.30
CA PHE A 40 15.42 -4.67 27.07
C PHE A 40 16.93 -4.89 27.02
N ILE A 41 17.70 -3.97 26.43
CA ILE A 41 19.17 -4.02 26.46
C ILE A 41 19.64 -3.44 27.79
N ASP A 42 19.28 -4.11 28.88
CA ASP A 42 20.06 -4.00 30.10
C ASP A 42 21.20 -5.02 29.95
N ALA A 43 22.33 -4.57 29.38
CA ALA A 43 23.53 -5.37 29.16
C ALA A 43 24.06 -6.01 30.47
N SER A 44 23.57 -5.51 31.60
CA SER A 44 23.81 -5.97 32.97
C SER A 44 23.28 -7.39 33.27
N ASN A 45 22.43 -7.98 32.41
CA ASN A 45 21.84 -9.29 32.69
C ASN A 45 21.83 -10.18 31.44
N PRO A 46 22.87 -11.00 31.19
CA PRO A 46 22.96 -11.85 29.99
C PRO A 46 21.82 -12.88 29.93
N PRO A 47 21.55 -13.46 28.75
CA PRO A 47 20.51 -14.47 28.60
C PRO A 47 20.88 -15.70 29.44
N ARG A 48 19.99 -16.11 30.34
CA ARG A 48 20.22 -17.27 31.22
C ARG A 48 19.95 -18.61 30.57
N TYR A 49 19.20 -18.61 29.47
CA TYR A 49 18.73 -19.81 28.78
C TYR A 49 19.12 -19.74 27.31
N SER A 50 19.49 -20.89 26.75
CA SER A 50 19.82 -21.04 25.33
C SER A 50 18.57 -20.97 24.44
N ALA A 51 18.78 -20.82 23.13
CA ALA A 51 17.77 -21.04 22.10
C ALA A 51 17.60 -22.55 21.75
N GLY A 52 18.01 -23.45 22.66
CA GLY A 52 17.93 -24.89 22.46
C GLY A 52 18.89 -25.38 21.37
N GLN A 53 18.38 -26.22 20.47
CA GLN A 53 19.17 -26.81 19.37
C GLN A 53 19.67 -25.78 18.36
N LEU A 54 19.05 -24.59 18.28
CA LEU A 54 19.51 -23.53 17.37
C LEU A 54 20.89 -23.00 17.75
N ASP A 55 21.24 -22.98 19.04
CA ASP A 55 22.58 -22.54 19.49
C ASP A 55 23.68 -23.55 19.11
N GLN A 56 23.35 -24.72 18.58
CA GLN A 56 24.34 -25.68 18.06
C GLN A 56 24.81 -25.32 16.64
N LEU A 57 24.08 -24.44 15.95
CA LEU A 57 24.44 -24.00 14.61
C LEU A 57 25.54 -22.91 14.68
N PRO A 58 26.50 -22.92 13.73
CA PRO A 58 27.36 -21.76 13.49
C PRO A 58 26.54 -20.48 13.29
N ALA A 59 27.09 -19.34 13.74
CA ALA A 59 26.40 -18.07 13.72
C ALA A 59 25.94 -17.67 12.31
N GLU A 60 26.73 -18.00 11.29
CA GLU A 60 26.44 -17.73 9.88
C GLU A 60 25.20 -18.49 9.41
N LEU A 61 25.11 -19.78 9.72
CA LEU A 61 23.95 -20.60 9.37
C LEU A 61 22.70 -20.16 10.12
N LEU A 62 22.86 -19.78 11.39
CA LEU A 62 21.77 -19.26 12.19
C LEU A 62 21.22 -17.96 11.59
N ILE A 63 22.08 -17.00 11.24
CA ILE A 63 21.67 -15.75 10.59
C ILE A 63 20.98 -16.03 9.27
N GLN A 64 21.53 -16.93 8.44
CA GLN A 64 20.94 -17.30 7.16
C GLN A 64 19.55 -17.91 7.32
N VAL A 65 19.37 -18.85 8.25
CA VAL A 65 18.06 -19.44 8.55
C VAL A 65 17.07 -18.38 8.99
N LEU A 66 17.46 -17.47 9.90
CA LEU A 66 16.58 -16.41 10.37
C LEU A 66 16.20 -15.43 9.24
N LEU A 67 17.10 -15.17 8.28
CA LEU A 67 16.80 -14.30 7.14
C LEU A 67 15.72 -14.86 6.20
N TYR A 68 15.58 -16.19 6.11
CA TYR A 68 14.55 -16.89 5.33
C TYR A 68 13.22 -17.11 6.08
N ILE A 69 13.03 -16.44 7.22
CA ILE A 69 11.76 -16.48 7.96
C ILE A 69 10.99 -15.18 7.70
N ASP A 70 9.65 -15.30 7.62
CA ASP A 70 8.76 -14.14 7.49
C ASP A 70 8.84 -13.24 8.73
N ILE A 71 8.62 -11.94 8.53
CA ILE A 71 8.71 -10.93 9.59
C ILE A 71 7.77 -11.23 10.77
N PRO A 72 6.49 -11.63 10.58
CA PRO A 72 5.64 -12.07 11.67
C PRO A 72 6.22 -13.22 12.50
N SER A 73 6.72 -14.28 11.87
CA SER A 73 7.31 -15.42 12.55
C SER A 73 8.63 -15.07 13.25
N LEU A 74 9.47 -14.22 12.64
CA LEU A 74 10.66 -13.67 13.30
C LEU A 74 10.27 -12.89 14.57
N THR A 75 9.28 -12.01 14.48
CA THR A 75 8.83 -11.23 15.64
C THR A 75 8.24 -12.14 16.74
N ARG A 76 7.58 -13.25 16.37
CA ARG A 76 7.12 -14.26 17.35
C ARG A 76 8.31 -14.98 17.98
N PHE A 77 9.30 -15.40 17.18
CA PHE A 77 10.52 -16.05 17.68
C PHE A 77 11.30 -15.14 18.63
N ARG A 78 11.40 -13.84 18.32
CA ARG A 78 12.03 -12.81 19.16
C ARG A 78 11.49 -12.78 20.59
N ARG A 79 10.21 -13.18 20.76
CA ARG A 79 9.50 -13.16 22.05
C ARG A 79 9.59 -14.46 22.84
N VAL A 80 10.24 -15.50 22.31
CA VAL A 80 10.34 -16.81 22.96
C VAL A 80 11.19 -16.73 24.23
N ASN A 81 12.39 -16.16 24.13
CA ASN A 81 13.28 -15.91 25.28
C ASN A 81 14.29 -14.80 24.95
N ARG A 82 15.11 -14.40 25.93
CA ARG A 82 16.13 -13.35 25.75
C ARG A 82 17.18 -13.70 24.70
N ARG A 83 17.56 -14.98 24.60
CA ARG A 83 18.55 -15.44 23.61
C ARG A 83 18.01 -15.28 22.19
N ALA A 84 16.77 -15.68 21.93
CA ALA A 84 16.11 -15.48 20.63
C ALA A 84 15.95 -13.99 20.28
N MET A 85 15.69 -13.15 21.30
CA MET A 85 15.68 -11.70 21.14
C MET A 85 17.02 -11.17 20.65
N GLU A 86 18.12 -11.53 21.32
CA GLU A 86 19.48 -11.12 20.96
C GLU A 86 19.90 -11.63 19.59
N LEU A 87 19.57 -12.87 19.25
CA LEU A 87 19.87 -13.45 17.94
C LEU A 87 19.23 -12.62 16.82
N ILE A 88 17.94 -12.31 16.92
CA ILE A 88 17.24 -11.51 15.90
C ILE A 88 17.75 -10.07 15.89
N ASP A 89 17.97 -9.47 17.06
CA ASP A 89 18.45 -8.09 17.14
C ASP A 89 19.89 -7.94 16.61
N SER A 90 20.67 -9.02 16.59
CA SER A 90 22.02 -9.05 16.02
C SER A 90 22.05 -9.11 14.48
N ILE A 91 20.92 -9.41 13.81
CA ILE A 91 20.85 -9.51 12.35
C ILE A 91 20.94 -8.11 11.74
N PRO A 92 21.99 -7.79 10.95
CA PRO A 92 22.19 -6.45 10.42
C PRO A 92 21.04 -5.96 9.51
N GLN A 93 20.48 -6.85 8.69
CA GLN A 93 19.37 -6.55 7.79
C GLN A 93 18.11 -6.17 8.56
N TYR A 94 17.74 -6.98 9.56
CA TYR A 94 16.59 -6.70 10.42
C TYR A 94 16.83 -5.41 11.23
N ASP A 95 18.06 -5.19 11.71
CA ASP A 95 18.41 -3.97 12.43
C ASP A 95 18.26 -2.71 11.58
N ALA A 96 18.79 -2.72 10.35
CA ALA A 96 18.64 -1.63 9.39
C ALA A 96 17.17 -1.29 9.13
N ILE A 97 16.31 -2.29 8.93
CA ILE A 97 14.88 -2.08 8.66
C ILE A 97 14.18 -1.43 9.86
N ILE A 98 14.39 -1.96 11.07
CA ILE A 98 13.77 -1.38 12.27
C ILE A 98 14.29 0.04 12.53
N LYS A 99 15.57 0.28 12.30
CA LYS A 99 16.21 1.60 12.49
C LYS A 99 15.64 2.65 11.54
N HIS A 100 15.52 2.31 10.26
CA HIS A 100 15.21 3.30 9.22
C HIS A 100 13.72 3.38 8.87
N CYS A 101 12.96 2.29 8.97
CA CYS A 101 11.55 2.25 8.60
C CYS A 101 10.74 1.28 9.50
N PRO A 102 10.64 1.57 10.81
CA PRO A 102 9.91 0.70 11.75
C PRO A 102 8.42 0.57 11.40
N ASP A 103 7.82 1.57 10.77
CA ASP A 103 6.41 1.51 10.34
C ASP A 103 6.16 0.45 9.26
N VAL A 104 7.15 0.10 8.44
CA VAL A 104 7.04 -1.03 7.50
C VAL A 104 6.84 -2.33 8.27
N ILE A 105 7.63 -2.56 9.33
CA ILE A 105 7.48 -3.74 10.20
C ILE A 105 6.13 -3.71 10.91
N ARG A 106 5.73 -2.55 11.47
CA ARG A 106 4.41 -2.41 12.12
C ARG A 106 3.27 -2.70 11.16
N ALA A 107 3.36 -2.24 9.91
CA ALA A 107 2.36 -2.52 8.89
C ALA A 107 2.28 -4.01 8.59
N ILE A 108 3.42 -4.65 8.31
CA ILE A 108 3.53 -6.09 8.04
C ILE A 108 2.89 -6.92 9.17
N LEU A 109 3.24 -6.63 10.42
CA LEU A 109 2.68 -7.31 11.59
C LEU A 109 1.17 -7.04 11.74
N SER A 110 0.76 -5.78 11.54
CA SER A 110 -0.64 -5.37 11.70
C SER A 110 -1.54 -6.02 10.66
N ILE A 111 -1.07 -6.13 9.41
CA ILE A 111 -1.84 -6.73 8.31
C ILE A 111 -1.57 -8.23 8.14
N GLN A 112 -0.69 -8.82 8.94
CA GLN A 112 -0.29 -10.24 8.88
C GLN A 112 0.25 -10.63 7.50
N ALA A 113 1.15 -9.82 6.93
CA ALA A 113 1.83 -10.18 5.69
C ALA A 113 2.96 -11.19 5.99
N ASP A 114 2.83 -12.41 5.47
CA ASP A 114 3.72 -13.55 5.74
C ASP A 114 4.20 -14.26 4.46
N ALA A 115 3.90 -13.71 3.28
CA ALA A 115 4.25 -14.31 2.00
C ALA A 115 5.72 -14.10 1.56
N PHE A 116 6.51 -13.39 2.35
CA PHE A 116 7.91 -13.08 2.06
C PHE A 116 8.74 -13.01 3.34
N ASP A 117 10.01 -13.28 3.16
CA ASP A 117 11.05 -13.40 4.15
C ASP A 117 11.78 -12.07 4.40
N CYS A 118 12.55 -12.01 5.49
CA CYS A 118 13.31 -10.82 5.88
C CYS A 118 14.34 -10.42 4.82
N ASP A 119 14.98 -11.41 4.17
CA ASP A 119 15.93 -11.17 3.08
C ASP A 119 15.27 -10.50 1.87
N VAL A 120 14.11 -10.99 1.45
CA VAL A 120 13.33 -10.38 0.35
C VAL A 120 12.95 -8.94 0.68
N LEU A 121 12.49 -8.68 1.91
CA LEU A 121 12.18 -7.31 2.35
C LEU A 121 13.41 -6.41 2.30
N TYR A 122 14.54 -6.84 2.84
CA TYR A 122 15.77 -6.06 2.86
C TYR A 122 16.31 -5.80 1.44
N THR A 123 16.30 -6.82 0.59
CA THR A 123 16.73 -6.72 -0.81
C THR A 123 15.84 -5.76 -1.57
N THR A 124 14.51 -5.86 -1.43
CA THR A 124 13.58 -4.90 -2.04
C THR A 124 13.80 -3.48 -1.53
N LEU A 125 14.04 -3.32 -0.22
CA LEU A 125 14.39 -2.03 0.38
C LEU A 125 15.72 -1.48 -0.13
N SER A 126 16.64 -2.34 -0.56
CA SER A 126 17.93 -2.01 -1.16
C SER A 126 17.87 -1.73 -2.67
N THR A 127 16.66 -1.65 -3.25
CA THR A 127 16.45 -1.18 -4.62
C THR A 127 15.80 0.20 -4.63
N THR A 128 15.94 0.94 -5.73
CA THR A 128 15.33 2.27 -5.91
C THR A 128 14.15 2.28 -6.88
N ARG A 129 14.12 1.34 -7.83
CA ARG A 129 13.20 1.36 -8.97
C ARG A 129 11.87 0.69 -8.63
N CYS A 130 10.82 1.17 -9.25
CA CYS A 130 9.53 0.49 -9.28
C CYS A 130 9.66 -0.83 -10.07
N SER A 131 9.08 -1.91 -9.56
CA SER A 131 9.12 -3.23 -10.20
C SER A 131 8.47 -3.28 -11.59
N THR A 132 7.56 -2.36 -11.90
CA THR A 132 6.92 -2.28 -13.23
C THR A 132 7.41 -1.15 -14.14
N CYS A 133 8.10 -0.14 -13.61
CA CYS A 133 8.49 1.02 -14.41
C CYS A 133 9.79 1.63 -13.88
N GLU A 134 10.44 2.48 -14.66
CA GLU A 134 11.77 3.00 -14.30
C GLU A 134 11.75 4.15 -13.28
N ARG A 135 10.57 4.58 -12.80
CA ARG A 135 10.46 5.62 -11.78
C ARG A 135 10.96 5.12 -10.42
N PHE A 136 11.34 6.06 -9.56
CA PHE A 136 11.58 5.77 -8.15
C PHE A 136 10.33 5.15 -7.53
N GLY A 137 10.47 3.96 -6.96
CA GLY A 137 9.37 3.27 -6.30
C GLY A 137 9.36 3.62 -4.82
N ASP A 138 8.68 4.70 -4.46
CA ASP A 138 8.66 5.23 -3.11
C ASP A 138 7.75 4.46 -2.14
N HIS A 139 7.10 3.39 -2.60
CA HIS A 139 6.16 2.60 -1.80
C HIS A 139 6.47 1.09 -1.91
N LEU A 140 6.01 0.33 -0.93
CA LEU A 140 5.98 -1.12 -0.95
C LEU A 140 4.54 -1.62 -1.03
N TYR A 141 4.31 -2.56 -1.92
CA TYR A 141 3.13 -3.41 -1.93
C TYR A 141 3.39 -4.63 -1.07
N LEU A 142 2.73 -4.69 0.09
CA LEU A 142 3.05 -5.63 1.17
C LEU A 142 2.41 -7.01 1.02
N ILE A 143 1.68 -7.31 -0.06
CA ILE A 143 1.16 -8.69 -0.24
C ILE A 143 2.26 -9.62 -0.75
N ASP A 144 3.13 -9.16 -1.64
CA ASP A 144 4.23 -9.93 -2.23
C ASP A 144 5.59 -9.19 -2.20
N CYS A 145 5.69 -8.12 -1.40
CA CYS A 145 6.90 -7.33 -1.18
C CYS A 145 7.54 -6.72 -2.43
N ARG A 146 6.72 -6.09 -3.28
CA ARG A 146 7.22 -5.36 -4.45
C ARG A 146 7.34 -3.86 -4.20
N ARG A 147 8.47 -3.29 -4.64
CA ARG A 147 8.65 -1.84 -4.72
C ARG A 147 7.84 -1.26 -5.88
N VAL A 148 7.07 -0.21 -5.60
CA VAL A 148 6.14 0.41 -6.55
C VAL A 148 6.12 1.93 -6.41
N CYS A 149 5.93 2.64 -7.53
CA CYS A 149 5.68 4.08 -7.50
C CYS A 149 4.18 4.37 -7.39
N TYR A 150 3.83 5.60 -6.99
CA TYR A 150 2.44 6.04 -6.85
C TYR A 150 1.54 5.67 -8.03
N PHE A 151 2.04 5.94 -9.23
CA PHE A 151 1.31 5.73 -10.46
C PHE A 151 1.04 4.28 -10.81
N CYS A 152 1.94 3.36 -10.42
CA CYS A 152 1.76 1.95 -10.71
C CYS A 152 0.72 1.36 -9.79
N PHE A 153 0.82 1.59 -8.48
CA PHE A 153 -0.10 0.95 -7.53
C PHE A 153 -1.55 1.46 -7.68
N THR A 154 -1.73 2.70 -8.12
CA THR A 154 -3.05 3.29 -8.33
C THR A 154 -3.72 2.88 -9.65
N ARG A 155 -2.97 2.45 -10.67
CA ARG A 155 -3.51 2.23 -12.02
C ARG A 155 -3.37 0.83 -12.56
N ARG A 156 -2.34 0.09 -12.13
CA ARG A 156 -2.14 -1.28 -12.64
C ARG A 156 -3.02 -2.25 -11.87
N LEU A 157 -3.60 -3.20 -12.59
CA LEU A 157 -4.41 -4.26 -11.99
C LEU A 157 -3.58 -5.15 -11.07
N ASP A 158 -2.28 -5.29 -11.35
CA ASP A 158 -1.33 -6.08 -10.55
C ASP A 158 -1.30 -5.68 -9.06
N TYR A 159 -1.60 -4.41 -8.77
CA TYR A 159 -1.62 -3.83 -7.41
C TYR A 159 -3.04 -3.50 -6.95
N PHE A 160 -4.03 -4.21 -7.49
CA PHE A 160 -5.41 -4.16 -7.03
C PHE A 160 -5.73 -5.49 -6.34
N PRO A 161 -5.60 -5.59 -5.00
CA PRO A 161 -5.88 -6.82 -4.29
C PRO A 161 -7.32 -7.30 -4.47
N LEU A 162 -7.53 -8.60 -4.43
CA LEU A 162 -8.84 -9.21 -4.55
C LEU A 162 -9.44 -9.51 -3.17
N THR A 163 -10.72 -9.19 -2.96
CA THR A 163 -11.45 -9.70 -1.80
C THR A 163 -11.70 -11.19 -1.95
N ILE A 164 -11.93 -11.91 -0.84
CA ILE A 164 -12.26 -13.34 -0.85
C ILE A 164 -13.37 -13.73 -1.84
N GLY A 165 -14.40 -12.88 -2.00
CA GLY A 165 -15.49 -13.11 -2.95
C GLY A 165 -15.01 -13.12 -4.41
N ARG A 166 -14.18 -12.13 -4.79
CA ARG A 166 -13.61 -12.07 -6.15
C ARG A 166 -12.50 -13.09 -6.37
N ALA A 167 -11.68 -13.35 -5.36
CA ALA A 167 -10.63 -14.36 -5.45
C ALA A 167 -11.24 -15.76 -5.66
N SER A 168 -12.25 -16.13 -4.86
CA SER A 168 -12.90 -17.43 -4.97
C SER A 168 -13.67 -17.61 -6.29
N SER A 169 -14.15 -16.56 -6.95
CA SER A 169 -14.81 -16.71 -8.26
C SER A 169 -13.87 -17.26 -9.34
N PHE A 170 -12.56 -17.09 -9.20
CA PHE A 170 -11.57 -17.64 -10.13
C PHE A 170 -11.35 -19.15 -9.99
N PHE A 171 -11.76 -19.74 -8.86
CA PHE A 171 -11.64 -21.18 -8.59
C PHE A 171 -12.92 -21.96 -8.90
N THR A 172 -13.76 -21.46 -9.80
CA THR A 172 -15.09 -22.03 -10.10
C THR A 172 -15.05 -23.15 -11.16
N HIS A 173 -14.13 -23.09 -12.13
CA HIS A 173 -14.13 -24.00 -13.27
C HIS A 173 -12.97 -25.00 -13.25
N GLY A 174 -13.22 -26.17 -12.66
CA GLY A 174 -12.49 -27.41 -12.89
C GLY A 174 -13.51 -28.50 -13.22
N THR A 175 -13.42 -29.04 -14.43
CA THR A 175 -14.36 -29.98 -15.05
C THR A 175 -14.59 -31.26 -14.24
N GLN A 176 -15.86 -31.68 -14.17
CA GLN A 176 -16.31 -33.07 -13.96
C GLN A 176 -15.68 -33.89 -12.81
N GLN A 177 -15.53 -33.33 -11.60
CA GLN A 177 -15.28 -34.17 -10.41
C GLN A 177 -16.39 -34.04 -9.37
N ARG A 178 -16.96 -35.21 -9.04
CA ARG A 178 -18.11 -35.48 -8.17
C ARG A 178 -17.93 -35.09 -6.68
N SER A 179 -16.96 -34.25 -6.33
CA SER A 179 -16.74 -33.82 -4.94
C SER A 179 -17.30 -32.41 -4.69
N ALA A 180 -18.09 -32.25 -3.62
CA ALA A 180 -18.75 -31.03 -3.16
C ALA A 180 -17.80 -29.92 -2.64
N ILE A 181 -16.59 -29.79 -3.20
CA ILE A 181 -15.60 -28.80 -2.76
C ILE A 181 -15.99 -27.43 -3.33
N THR A 182 -16.28 -26.49 -2.43
CA THR A 182 -16.61 -25.11 -2.78
C THR A 182 -15.41 -24.36 -3.34
N SER A 183 -15.64 -23.33 -4.14
CA SER A 183 -14.57 -22.47 -4.69
C SER A 183 -13.70 -21.81 -3.60
N ARG A 184 -14.29 -21.52 -2.43
CA ARG A 184 -13.54 -21.02 -1.25
C ARG A 184 -12.59 -22.05 -0.67
N GLN A 185 -12.97 -23.33 -0.66
CA GLN A 185 -12.08 -24.40 -0.20
C GLN A 185 -10.90 -24.57 -1.17
N ARG A 186 -11.14 -24.46 -2.48
CA ARG A 186 -10.06 -24.48 -3.49
C ARG A 186 -9.11 -23.30 -3.32
N LEU A 187 -9.63 -22.08 -3.13
CA LEU A 187 -8.79 -20.90 -2.85
C LEU A 187 -7.93 -21.11 -1.59
N ARG A 188 -8.49 -21.67 -0.52
CA ARG A 188 -7.74 -21.98 0.71
C ARG A 188 -6.68 -23.04 0.48
N ALA A 189 -6.97 -24.07 -0.32
CA ALA A 189 -6.02 -25.12 -0.65
C ALA A 189 -4.86 -24.59 -1.53
N ALA A 190 -5.15 -23.66 -2.45
CA ALA A 190 -4.13 -22.99 -3.25
C ALA A 190 -3.25 -22.04 -2.42
N ASN A 191 -3.75 -21.57 -1.27
CA ASN A 191 -3.06 -20.69 -0.32
C ASN A 191 -2.26 -19.54 -0.98
N PRO A 192 -2.87 -18.74 -1.87
CA PRO A 192 -2.16 -17.63 -2.50
C PRO A 192 -1.81 -16.54 -1.47
N PRO A 193 -0.72 -15.77 -1.70
CA PRO A 193 -0.34 -14.64 -0.86
C PRO A 193 -1.53 -13.74 -0.52
N SER A 194 -1.72 -13.48 0.77
CA SER A 194 -2.84 -12.69 1.26
C SER A 194 -2.48 -11.89 2.50
N ILE A 195 -3.23 -10.83 2.75
CA ILE A 195 -3.14 -10.04 3.98
C ILE A 195 -4.52 -9.89 4.61
N LEU A 196 -4.54 -9.53 5.87
CA LEU A 196 -5.72 -9.09 6.58
C LEU A 196 -5.65 -7.58 6.82
N SER A 197 -6.39 -6.80 6.03
CA SER A 197 -6.33 -5.34 6.06
C SER A 197 -6.66 -4.73 7.44
N LEU A 198 -6.31 -3.45 7.64
CA LEU A 198 -6.77 -2.69 8.80
C LEU A 198 -8.11 -1.98 8.51
N PRO A 199 -8.90 -1.67 9.56
CA PRO A 199 -9.99 -0.71 9.44
C PRO A 199 -9.40 0.71 9.46
N GLY A 200 -9.92 1.59 8.64
CA GLY A 200 -9.39 2.94 8.50
C GLY A 200 -10.03 3.71 7.36
N ARG A 201 -9.51 4.91 7.11
CA ARG A 201 -9.78 5.66 5.88
C ARG A 201 -8.71 5.30 4.89
N TYR A 202 -9.10 5.16 3.64
CA TYR A 202 -8.21 4.78 2.54
C TYR A 202 -8.51 5.61 1.30
N CYS A 203 -7.45 5.90 0.53
CA CYS A 203 -7.49 6.79 -0.63
C CYS A 203 -7.86 8.25 -0.28
N THR A 204 -7.48 9.22 -1.10
CA THR A 204 -8.03 10.58 -1.05
C THR A 204 -9.53 10.59 -1.39
N SER A 205 -10.36 11.26 -0.58
CA SER A 205 -11.78 11.49 -0.91
C SER A 205 -11.95 12.63 -1.92
N TRP A 206 -13.06 12.59 -2.67
CA TRP A 206 -13.50 13.68 -3.55
C TRP A 206 -14.09 14.86 -2.77
N ASN A 207 -14.50 14.60 -1.53
CA ASN A 207 -15.27 15.53 -0.71
C ASN A 207 -14.41 15.83 0.53
N SER A 208 -14.60 16.98 1.16
CA SER A 208 -13.83 17.49 2.32
C SER A 208 -13.82 16.59 3.57
N GLU A 209 -14.32 15.35 3.50
CA GLU A 209 -14.58 14.42 4.60
C GLU A 209 -13.50 13.33 4.80
N GLY A 210 -12.35 13.44 4.12
CA GLY A 210 -11.26 12.46 4.23
C GLY A 210 -11.61 11.11 3.59
N GLY A 211 -10.61 10.25 3.35
CA GLY A 211 -10.72 9.03 2.53
C GLY A 211 -11.90 8.09 2.79
N SER A 212 -12.14 7.16 1.85
CA SER A 212 -13.20 6.17 1.95
C SER A 212 -13.02 5.33 3.22
N SER A 213 -14.04 5.35 4.08
CA SER A 213 -14.00 4.62 5.35
C SER A 213 -14.29 3.14 5.14
N VAL A 214 -13.34 2.29 5.56
CA VAL A 214 -13.49 0.84 5.63
C VAL A 214 -13.52 0.42 7.10
N ARG A 215 -14.68 -0.03 7.58
CA ARG A 215 -14.89 -0.33 9.01
C ARG A 215 -14.46 -1.74 9.43
N LYS A 216 -14.41 -2.68 8.50
CA LYS A 216 -14.10 -4.09 8.76
C LYS A 216 -12.75 -4.44 8.15
N ARG A 217 -12.02 -5.36 8.79
CA ARG A 217 -10.84 -6.00 8.19
C ARG A 217 -11.29 -6.84 7.00
N LEU A 218 -10.57 -6.74 5.89
CA LEU A 218 -10.82 -7.49 4.66
C LEU A 218 -9.64 -8.42 4.43
N GLN A 219 -9.95 -9.68 4.11
CA GLN A 219 -8.93 -10.57 3.55
C GLN A 219 -8.72 -10.20 2.09
N LEU A 220 -7.50 -9.78 1.77
CA LEU A 220 -7.10 -9.30 0.45
C LEU A 220 -6.03 -10.24 -0.09
N PHE A 221 -6.24 -10.75 -1.30
CA PHE A 221 -5.34 -11.68 -1.97
C PHE A 221 -4.58 -10.97 -3.08
N ASP A 222 -3.35 -11.41 -3.32
CA ASP A 222 -2.61 -10.94 -4.49
C ASP A 222 -3.34 -11.36 -5.77
N ARG A 223 -3.47 -10.40 -6.69
CA ARG A 223 -4.21 -10.63 -7.93
C ARG A 223 -3.46 -11.54 -8.87
N GLN A 224 -2.14 -11.33 -9.03
CA GLN A 224 -1.35 -12.10 -9.96
C GLN A 224 -1.33 -13.57 -9.51
N ALA A 225 -1.05 -13.84 -8.24
CA ALA A 225 -1.05 -15.19 -7.70
C ALA A 225 -2.40 -15.92 -7.85
N VAL A 226 -3.53 -15.21 -7.80
CA VAL A 226 -4.86 -15.81 -8.00
C VAL A 226 -5.20 -16.04 -9.48
N THR A 227 -4.62 -15.24 -10.39
CA THR A 227 -5.00 -15.24 -11.82
C THR A 227 -3.99 -15.88 -12.75
N GLN A 228 -2.81 -16.27 -12.25
CA GLN A 228 -1.71 -16.88 -13.02
C GLN A 228 -2.14 -18.08 -13.87
N ASP A 229 -3.09 -18.90 -13.39
CA ASP A 229 -3.55 -20.10 -14.10
C ASP A 229 -4.69 -19.85 -15.11
N LEU A 230 -5.19 -18.62 -15.19
CA LEU A 230 -6.32 -18.24 -16.04
C LEU A 230 -5.85 -17.52 -17.30
N THR A 231 -4.99 -18.17 -18.07
CA THR A 231 -4.69 -17.75 -19.45
C THR A 231 -5.92 -17.97 -20.33
N GLY A 232 -6.77 -16.95 -20.49
CA GLY A 232 -7.71 -16.88 -21.63
C GLY A 232 -9.21 -16.70 -21.34
N SER A 233 -9.70 -16.71 -20.09
CA SER A 233 -11.12 -16.43 -19.84
C SER A 233 -11.34 -15.05 -19.20
N ALA A 234 -11.96 -14.15 -19.96
CA ALA A 234 -12.53 -12.85 -19.58
C ALA A 234 -12.36 -12.45 -18.10
N LEU A 235 -11.21 -11.87 -17.75
CA LEU A 235 -11.03 -11.18 -16.47
C LEU A 235 -12.18 -10.18 -16.31
N PRO A 236 -13.04 -10.27 -15.28
CA PRO A 236 -14.12 -9.33 -15.09
C PRO A 236 -13.55 -7.91 -14.97
N LYS A 237 -13.80 -7.09 -16.00
CA LYS A 237 -13.52 -5.65 -15.98
C LYS A 237 -14.29 -5.04 -14.82
N LEU A 238 -13.55 -4.58 -13.80
CA LEU A 238 -13.96 -3.42 -13.01
C LEU A 238 -12.80 -3.02 -12.11
N ASP A 239 -11.87 -2.28 -12.70
CA ASP A 239 -11.14 -1.23 -12.01
C ASP A 239 -11.94 0.05 -12.27
N LYS A 240 -12.75 0.47 -11.30
CA LYS A 240 -13.66 1.60 -11.54
C LYS A 240 -12.89 2.92 -11.53
N THR A 241 -11.83 3.03 -10.72
CA THR A 241 -11.08 4.27 -10.54
C THR A 241 -9.66 4.02 -9.99
N THR A 242 -8.77 5.00 -10.17
CA THR A 242 -7.45 5.03 -9.49
C THR A 242 -7.53 5.23 -7.98
N ARG A 243 -8.75 5.35 -7.45
CA ARG A 243 -9.08 5.72 -6.07
C ARG A 243 -9.79 4.60 -5.30
N GLU A 244 -9.69 3.37 -5.79
CA GLU A 244 -10.26 2.21 -5.09
C GLU A 244 -9.55 1.97 -3.75
N PRO A 245 -10.26 1.97 -2.61
CA PRO A 245 -9.66 1.85 -1.28
C PRO A 245 -8.74 0.65 -1.13
N GLN A 246 -9.10 -0.49 -1.72
CA GLN A 246 -8.35 -1.76 -1.67
C GLN A 246 -6.90 -1.60 -2.14
N ARG A 247 -6.64 -0.68 -3.09
CA ARG A 247 -5.28 -0.39 -3.58
C ARG A 247 -4.38 0.19 -2.50
N PHE A 248 -4.94 0.95 -1.56
CA PHE A 248 -4.20 1.66 -0.51
C PHE A 248 -4.06 0.84 0.78
N MET A 249 -4.86 -0.23 0.93
CA MET A 249 -4.90 -1.07 2.14
C MET A 249 -3.68 -1.99 2.32
N ALA A 250 -2.84 -2.12 1.28
CA ALA A 250 -1.63 -2.95 1.26
C ALA A 250 -0.38 -2.15 0.90
N ILE A 251 -0.46 -0.81 0.94
CA ILE A 251 0.60 0.09 0.48
C ILE A 251 1.14 0.88 1.64
N ILE A 252 2.47 0.95 1.74
CA ILE A 252 3.18 1.77 2.71
C ILE A 252 4.35 2.48 2.05
N THR A 253 4.67 3.69 2.47
CA THR A 253 5.86 4.41 2.03
C THR A 253 7.11 3.73 2.56
N ALA A 254 8.17 3.64 1.74
CA ALA A 254 9.41 3.00 2.17
C ALA A 254 10.66 3.70 1.61
N PRO A 255 11.75 3.79 2.41
CA PRO A 255 13.00 4.35 1.94
C PRO A 255 13.73 3.37 1.02
N PHE A 256 14.71 3.87 0.30
CA PHE A 256 15.80 3.09 -0.27
C PHE A 256 16.94 3.00 0.74
N LEU A 257 17.32 1.77 1.12
CA LEU A 257 18.45 1.51 2.02
C LEU A 257 19.74 1.35 1.21
N PHE A 258 20.80 2.00 1.66
CA PHE A 258 22.11 1.94 1.02
C PHE A 258 23.24 1.88 2.05
N ASP A 259 24.48 1.71 1.57
CA ASP A 259 25.67 1.49 2.39
C ASP A 259 25.49 0.34 3.39
N SER A 260 25.03 -0.80 2.87
CA SER A 260 24.71 -2.00 3.66
C SER A 260 23.66 -1.73 4.75
N GLY A 261 22.67 -0.87 4.47
CA GLY A 261 21.57 -0.56 5.38
C GLY A 261 21.93 0.43 6.50
N ARG A 262 23.09 1.10 6.40
CA ARG A 262 23.48 2.15 7.36
C ARG A 262 22.80 3.49 7.10
N GLN A 263 22.40 3.72 5.85
CA GLN A 263 21.75 4.95 5.41
C GLN A 263 20.43 4.65 4.69
N ALA A 264 19.56 5.66 4.63
CA ALA A 264 18.24 5.56 4.02
C ALA A 264 17.89 6.86 3.27
N ASP A 265 17.45 6.74 2.02
CA ASP A 265 16.92 7.84 1.21
C ASP A 265 15.40 7.65 1.01
N TRP A 266 14.60 8.60 1.50
CA TRP A 266 13.14 8.61 1.37
C TRP A 266 12.64 9.25 0.06
N GLY A 267 13.58 9.71 -0.76
CA GLY A 267 13.34 10.50 -1.95
C GLY A 267 12.85 11.90 -1.65
N CYS A 268 12.91 12.76 -2.67
CA CYS A 268 12.44 14.14 -2.60
C CYS A 268 11.61 14.49 -3.83
N PHE A 269 10.72 15.47 -3.64
CA PHE A 269 9.93 16.09 -4.68
C PHE A 269 10.62 17.36 -5.17
N CYS A 270 10.43 17.68 -6.45
CA CYS A 270 10.91 18.92 -7.05
C CYS A 270 9.92 20.05 -6.74
N LEU A 271 10.38 21.14 -6.12
CA LEU A 271 9.52 22.30 -5.81
C LEU A 271 8.91 22.90 -7.09
N GLY A 272 9.66 22.87 -8.18
CA GLY A 272 9.20 23.35 -9.48
C GLY A 272 8.14 22.49 -10.16
N CYS A 273 7.93 21.25 -9.69
CA CYS A 273 6.88 20.37 -10.20
C CYS A 273 5.63 20.36 -9.32
N LYS A 274 5.55 21.19 -8.27
CA LYS A 274 4.50 21.12 -7.25
C LYS A 274 3.09 21.29 -7.80
N ASP A 275 2.93 22.11 -8.85
CA ASP A 275 1.64 22.39 -9.50
C ASP A 275 1.53 21.71 -10.88
N GLU A 276 2.54 20.93 -11.27
CA GLU A 276 2.62 20.30 -12.58
C GLU A 276 1.90 18.94 -12.59
N THR A 277 1.18 18.65 -13.68
CA THR A 277 0.37 17.43 -13.85
C THR A 277 0.84 16.55 -15.01
N GLU A 278 1.93 16.92 -15.69
CA GLU A 278 2.47 16.18 -16.83
C GLU A 278 3.26 14.95 -16.37
N GLU A 279 2.59 13.81 -16.32
CA GLU A 279 3.12 12.57 -15.75
C GLU A 279 4.43 12.08 -16.38
N LYS A 280 4.66 12.34 -17.67
CA LYS A 280 5.85 11.84 -18.35
C LYS A 280 7.12 12.60 -17.97
N THR A 281 7.00 13.82 -17.47
CA THR A 281 8.14 14.73 -17.32
C THR A 281 8.15 15.50 -16.00
N LYS A 282 7.03 16.13 -15.64
CA LYS A 282 6.89 17.06 -14.53
C LYS A 282 5.54 16.81 -13.87
N HIS A 283 5.52 16.01 -12.82
CA HIS A 283 4.29 15.76 -12.07
C HIS A 283 4.57 15.82 -10.58
N PHE A 284 3.68 16.49 -9.83
CA PHE A 284 3.86 16.73 -8.40
C PHE A 284 4.16 15.46 -7.60
N ARG A 285 3.45 14.36 -7.88
CA ARG A 285 3.63 13.01 -7.31
C ARG A 285 4.90 12.24 -7.72
N ILE A 286 5.78 12.76 -8.58
CA ILE A 286 7.04 12.06 -8.88
C ILE A 286 8.07 12.40 -7.80
N LYS A 287 8.55 11.38 -7.10
CA LYS A 287 9.76 11.45 -6.27
C LYS A 287 11.00 11.06 -7.07
N TYR A 288 12.13 11.60 -6.64
CA TYR A 288 13.46 11.32 -7.15
C TYR A 288 14.37 10.97 -5.98
N THR A 289 15.39 10.14 -6.22
CA THR A 289 16.47 10.01 -5.24
C THR A 289 17.28 11.31 -5.16
N SER A 290 18.06 11.45 -4.10
CA SER A 290 18.98 12.58 -3.92
C SER A 290 19.99 12.70 -5.08
N GLU A 291 20.34 11.58 -5.71
CA GLU A 291 21.25 11.52 -6.87
C GLU A 291 20.56 11.87 -8.21
N GLU A 292 19.28 11.58 -8.33
CA GLU A 292 18.51 11.84 -9.56
C GLU A 292 18.00 13.27 -9.66
N MET A 293 17.73 13.91 -8.52
CA MET A 293 17.17 15.25 -8.48
C MET A 293 17.97 16.30 -9.26
N PRO A 294 19.32 16.36 -9.17
CA PRO A 294 20.12 17.31 -9.96
C PRO A 294 19.96 17.09 -11.47
N LYS A 295 19.85 15.83 -11.91
CA LYS A 295 19.63 15.47 -13.33
C LYS A 295 18.26 15.95 -13.80
N HIS A 296 17.23 15.80 -12.96
CA HIS A 296 15.88 16.32 -13.24
C HIS A 296 15.90 17.86 -13.36
N ILE A 297 16.48 18.58 -12.41
CA ILE A 297 16.56 20.05 -12.42
C ILE A 297 17.31 20.55 -13.66
N THR A 298 18.41 19.91 -14.03
CA THR A 298 19.20 20.28 -15.22
C THR A 298 18.39 20.13 -16.51
N ARG A 299 17.63 19.04 -16.63
CA ARG A 299 16.85 18.74 -17.85
C ARG A 299 15.62 19.63 -18.00
N TYR A 300 15.00 20.02 -16.89
CA TYR A 300 13.65 20.59 -16.90
C TYR A 300 13.57 22.01 -16.32
N GLY A 301 14.69 22.53 -15.82
CA GLY A 301 14.84 23.79 -15.13
C GLY A 301 14.42 23.72 -13.66
N PRO A 302 14.96 24.59 -12.80
CA PRO A 302 14.36 24.85 -11.50
C PRO A 302 13.01 25.52 -11.79
N GLY A 303 11.90 24.80 -11.67
CA GLY A 303 10.55 25.34 -11.90
C GLY A 303 10.12 26.40 -10.88
N VAL A 304 11.05 27.23 -10.39
CA VAL A 304 10.77 28.40 -9.57
C VAL A 304 10.18 29.46 -10.49
N ARG A 305 8.85 29.44 -10.67
CA ARG A 305 8.14 30.70 -10.95
C ARG A 305 8.29 31.54 -9.69
N SER A 306 9.24 32.46 -9.71
CA SER A 306 9.45 33.48 -8.69
C SER A 306 8.18 34.27 -8.47
N HIS A 307 7.39 33.91 -7.46
CA HIS A 307 6.27 34.73 -7.01
C HIS A 307 6.77 35.84 -6.07
N LEU A 308 7.70 36.67 -6.57
CA LEU A 308 7.89 38.02 -6.05
C LEU A 308 6.80 38.89 -6.68
N ARG A 309 5.57 38.77 -6.18
CA ARG A 309 4.57 39.82 -6.41
C ARG A 309 5.03 41.02 -5.62
N LEU A 310 5.44 42.08 -6.32
CA LEU A 310 5.56 43.41 -5.76
C LEU A 310 4.31 43.69 -4.92
N MET A 311 4.53 43.95 -3.62
CA MET A 311 3.60 44.70 -2.80
C MET A 311 3.50 46.11 -3.39
N GLY A 312 2.37 46.40 -4.05
CA GLY A 312 2.16 47.67 -4.74
C GLY A 312 0.73 47.85 -5.25
N ARG A 313 -0.18 48.15 -4.31
CA ARG A 313 -1.46 48.87 -4.45
C ARG A 313 -2.58 48.32 -5.37
N ILE A 314 -3.61 47.81 -4.69
CA ILE A 314 -5.06 48.05 -4.88
C ILE A 314 -5.64 47.78 -6.29
N ASN A 315 -6.39 46.68 -6.40
CA ASN A 315 -7.80 46.75 -6.77
C ASN A 315 -8.55 45.50 -6.28
N LEU A 316 -9.61 45.73 -5.49
CA LEU A 316 -10.67 44.76 -5.25
C LEU A 316 -11.19 44.30 -6.61
N VAL A 317 -11.03 43.02 -6.95
CA VAL A 317 -11.98 42.11 -7.64
C VAL A 317 -11.20 40.81 -7.94
N ARG A 318 -11.31 39.82 -7.05
CA ARG A 318 -11.26 38.37 -7.33
C ARG A 318 -11.31 37.57 -6.02
N ILE A 319 -12.41 37.73 -5.31
CA ILE A 319 -13.02 36.60 -4.62
C ILE A 319 -13.81 35.87 -5.71
N LEU A 320 -13.71 34.54 -5.79
CA LEU A 320 -14.19 33.62 -6.85
C LEU A 320 -13.15 33.28 -7.94
N HIS A 321 -12.19 32.43 -7.60
CA HIS A 321 -11.65 31.43 -8.53
C HIS A 321 -11.02 30.23 -7.79
N PHE A 322 -11.74 29.71 -6.78
CA PHE A 322 -11.49 28.39 -6.19
C PHE A 322 -12.65 27.41 -6.47
N ALA A 323 -13.34 27.64 -7.59
CA ALA A 323 -14.44 26.82 -8.08
C ALA A 323 -14.31 26.61 -9.59
N SER A 324 -13.20 26.03 -10.05
CA SER A 324 -13.15 25.36 -11.37
C SER A 324 -11.89 24.49 -11.49
N MET A 325 -11.89 23.34 -10.82
CA MET A 325 -11.24 22.13 -11.34
C MET A 325 -12.32 21.04 -11.45
N LYS A 326 -13.39 21.38 -12.16
CA LYS A 326 -14.24 20.40 -12.84
C LYS A 326 -13.72 20.31 -14.28
N SER A 327 -13.74 19.09 -14.81
CA SER A 327 -13.44 18.70 -16.20
C SER A 327 -12.00 18.92 -16.71
N ALA A 328 -11.16 17.90 -16.53
CA ALA A 328 -10.19 17.45 -17.53
C ALA A 328 -9.61 16.09 -17.10
N PHE A 329 -10.44 15.04 -17.16
CA PHE A 329 -9.97 13.67 -17.36
C PHE A 329 -10.98 13.03 -18.30
N ASP A 330 -10.56 12.90 -19.56
CA ASP A 330 -11.39 12.48 -20.68
C ASP A 330 -12.01 11.11 -20.46
N VAL A 331 -13.34 11.08 -20.58
CA VAL A 331 -14.10 9.89 -20.95
C VAL A 331 -14.01 9.80 -22.46
N VAL A 332 -13.32 8.78 -22.98
CA VAL A 332 -13.40 8.40 -24.40
C VAL A 332 -14.76 7.75 -24.63
N PRO A 333 -15.64 8.26 -25.52
CA PRO A 333 -16.80 7.50 -25.97
C PRO A 333 -16.42 6.72 -27.24
N TYR A 334 -16.62 5.39 -27.22
CA TYR A 334 -16.67 4.60 -28.45
C TYR A 334 -18.12 4.31 -28.81
N SER A 335 -18.42 4.53 -30.09
CA SER A 335 -19.68 4.37 -30.79
C SER A 335 -20.32 2.99 -30.62
N LEU A 336 -21.64 2.97 -30.47
CA LEU A 336 -22.48 1.79 -30.65
C LEU A 336 -23.16 1.89 -32.02
N ASP A 337 -22.76 1.02 -32.92
CA ASP A 337 -23.46 0.79 -34.17
C ASP A 337 -24.80 0.06 -33.92
N THR A 338 -25.80 0.64 -34.57
CA THR A 338 -27.09 0.12 -35.05
C THR A 338 -27.23 -1.40 -35.12
N PHE A 339 -28.30 -1.96 -34.53
CA PHE A 339 -29.10 -3.00 -35.20
C PHE A 339 -30.53 -3.10 -34.64
N ALA A 340 -31.43 -3.36 -35.58
CA ALA A 340 -32.89 -3.35 -35.56
C ALA A 340 -33.64 -4.14 -34.47
N GLY A 341 -34.92 -3.78 -34.27
CA GLY A 341 -35.98 -4.81 -34.27
C GLY A 341 -37.01 -4.76 -33.15
N THR A 342 -38.21 -4.28 -33.50
CA THR A 342 -39.54 -4.79 -33.07
C THR A 342 -40.04 -4.62 -31.63
N ARG A 343 -41.07 -3.77 -31.50
CA ARG A 343 -42.16 -3.80 -30.48
C ARG A 343 -42.95 -5.13 -30.57
N PRO A 344 -43.67 -5.59 -29.52
CA PRO A 344 -45.00 -5.04 -29.19
C PRO A 344 -45.36 -4.86 -27.69
N THR A 345 -46.22 -3.86 -27.49
CA THR A 345 -47.21 -3.57 -26.44
C THR A 345 -47.68 -4.68 -25.49
N ARG A 346 -47.80 -4.35 -24.18
CA ARG A 346 -49.06 -4.48 -23.42
C ARG A 346 -49.09 -3.65 -22.12
N ARG A 347 -50.31 -3.29 -21.73
CA ARG A 347 -50.80 -2.32 -20.74
C ARG A 347 -50.74 -2.76 -19.27
N GLN A 348 -50.80 -1.74 -18.40
CA GLN A 348 -51.43 -1.66 -17.06
C GLN A 348 -50.72 -2.44 -15.92
N THR A 349 -50.61 -1.97 -14.68
CA THR A 349 -51.45 -1.03 -13.90
C THR A 349 -50.65 -0.50 -12.70
N VAL A 350 -50.94 0.72 -12.27
CA VAL A 350 -50.44 1.37 -11.06
C VAL A 350 -51.28 0.93 -9.85
N THR A 351 -50.64 0.57 -8.73
CA THR A 351 -51.25 0.67 -7.40
C THR A 351 -50.19 1.08 -6.37
N TYR A 352 -50.43 2.26 -5.81
CA TYR A 352 -49.77 2.85 -4.64
C TYR A 352 -50.39 2.25 -3.36
N VAL A 353 -49.58 1.80 -2.40
CA VAL A 353 -49.93 1.85 -0.96
C VAL A 353 -48.67 2.09 -0.13
N SER A 354 -48.70 3.17 0.64
CA SER A 354 -47.71 3.61 1.64
C SER A 354 -48.06 3.07 3.05
N PRO A 355 -47.15 3.19 4.03
CA PRO A 355 -47.01 2.25 5.15
C PRO A 355 -47.64 2.72 6.46
N SER A 356 -47.96 1.77 7.35
CA SER A 356 -48.34 2.06 8.74
C SER A 356 -47.62 1.14 9.74
N HIS A 357 -46.69 1.76 10.44
CA HIS A 357 -46.42 1.72 11.88
C HIS A 357 -46.67 0.44 12.70
N ILE A 358 -45.55 -0.01 13.27
CA ILE A 358 -45.39 -0.90 14.43
C ILE A 358 -45.57 -0.09 15.72
N LEU A 359 -46.37 -0.60 16.66
CA LEU A 359 -46.34 -0.22 18.09
C LEU A 359 -46.75 -1.41 18.97
N SER A 360 -45.95 -1.64 20.02
CA SER A 360 -46.28 -2.34 21.29
C SER A 360 -46.58 -3.85 21.20
N GLY A 361 -46.10 -4.75 22.07
CA GLY A 361 -45.37 -4.62 23.32
C GLY A 361 -45.45 -5.95 24.10
N ALA A 362 -44.55 -6.09 25.07
CA ALA A 362 -44.71 -6.85 26.32
C ALA A 362 -44.77 -8.41 26.31
N SER A 363 -43.68 -8.98 26.86
CA SER A 363 -43.69 -9.75 28.13
C SER A 363 -44.21 -11.20 28.20
N ARG A 364 -43.31 -12.03 28.75
CA ARG A 364 -43.47 -13.02 29.85
C ARG A 364 -43.68 -14.52 29.54
N LEU A 365 -42.79 -15.29 30.22
CA LEU A 365 -42.98 -16.54 30.98
C LEU A 365 -42.73 -17.92 30.30
N PHE A 366 -41.81 -18.66 30.96
CA PHE A 366 -41.64 -20.14 31.06
C PHE A 366 -42.96 -20.87 31.44
N PRO A 367 -43.10 -22.23 31.45
CA PRO A 367 -42.10 -23.32 31.61
C PRO A 367 -42.43 -24.55 30.69
N PRO A 368 -42.23 -25.87 30.98
CA PRO A 368 -41.85 -26.62 32.21
C PRO A 368 -40.35 -26.83 32.40
#